data_AF-A0A2V3WBT6-F1
#
_entry.id   AF-A0A2V3WBT6-F1
#
_cell.length_a   1.000
_cell.length_b   1.000
_cell.length_c   1.000
_cell.angle_alpha   90.00
_cell.angle_beta   90.00
_cell.angle_gamma   90.00
#
_symmetry.space_group_name_H-M   'P 1'
#
loop_
_entity.id
_entity.type
_entity.pdbx_description
1 polymer ?
#
loop_
_entity_poly.entity_id
_entity_poly.type
_entity_poly.pdbx_seq_one_letter_code
_entity_poly.pdbx_strand_id
1 'polypeptide(L)'
;MNHFDPIQFQGKLTRKRYFEGWYFKQISESTDQSIAFIPGVSLNPNDPHAFVQVIVAAPVKTFYFRYPIEAFATTSSPFSVSIGPNTFSERQISIDLSHNGTHFKGKLHFSSFQTINRSTFQPNIMGFFSYLPGMRCKHGVLSMNHYVNGSINYNHVLLTFKDDKGYLEKDWGYSFPERYIWLQANHFPEREASVMASVATIPLLKTSFIGHLCNLQVGGKEYRFATYNQSKIIEAKQTGRHVYVTLTRGHLRLELVATLTEAGALKAPLAGEMADTIKEGLGGKLMVTLLKHEAIIFHSESAYAGIEVVKF
;
A
#
# COMPACT_ATOMS: atom_id res chain seq x y z
N MET A 1 -20.94 2.79 -0.39
CA MET A 1 -19.49 2.80 -0.12
C MET A 1 -19.35 3.03 1.36
N ASN A 2 -18.63 2.16 2.06
CA ASN A 2 -18.42 2.26 3.49
C ASN A 2 -17.14 3.07 3.75
N HIS A 3 -17.28 4.35 4.08
CA HIS A 3 -16.13 5.25 4.24
C HIS A 3 -15.30 4.96 5.49
N PHE A 4 -15.94 4.45 6.54
CA PHE A 4 -15.32 4.13 7.82
C PHE A 4 -14.69 2.73 7.84
N ASP A 5 -15.09 1.88 6.90
CA ASP A 5 -14.55 0.53 6.77
C ASP A 5 -14.01 0.30 5.35
N PRO A 6 -12.89 0.95 4.99
CA PRO A 6 -12.32 0.84 3.66
C PRO A 6 -11.90 -0.58 3.32
N ILE A 7 -11.64 -1.46 4.29
CA ILE A 7 -11.22 -2.85 4.02
C ILE A 7 -12.29 -3.62 3.24
N GLN A 8 -13.57 -3.36 3.46
CA GLN A 8 -14.65 -4.06 2.77
C GLN A 8 -14.60 -3.84 1.26
N PHE A 9 -15.17 -4.78 0.49
CA PHE A 9 -15.37 -4.59 -0.93
C PHE A 9 -16.31 -3.39 -1.18
N GLN A 10 -15.81 -2.35 -1.82
CA GLN A 10 -16.51 -1.08 -2.06
C GLN A 10 -17.26 -1.09 -3.40
N GLY A 11 -16.86 -1.99 -4.30
CA GLY A 11 -17.42 -2.16 -5.62
C GLY A 11 -18.69 -3.00 -5.67
N LYS A 12 -19.04 -3.41 -6.89
CA LYS A 12 -20.00 -4.47 -7.20
C LYS A 12 -19.44 -5.19 -8.42
N LEU A 13 -19.58 -6.51 -8.50
CA LEU A 13 -19.08 -7.28 -9.65
C LEU A 13 -19.76 -6.89 -10.98
N THR A 14 -20.93 -6.26 -10.91
CA THR A 14 -21.65 -5.72 -12.07
C THR A 14 -21.11 -4.37 -12.57
N ARG A 15 -20.14 -3.76 -11.89
CA ARG A 15 -19.53 -2.51 -12.37
C ARG A 15 -18.74 -2.74 -13.64
N LYS A 16 -18.69 -1.70 -14.47
CA LYS A 16 -17.86 -1.63 -15.67
C LYS A 16 -16.78 -0.57 -15.45
N ARG A 17 -15.55 -0.87 -15.85
CA ARG A 17 -14.35 -0.02 -15.67
C ARG A 17 -14.08 0.26 -14.19
N TYR A 18 -13.81 -0.80 -13.45
CA TYR A 18 -13.57 -0.73 -12.02
C TYR A 18 -12.42 -1.65 -11.62
N PHE A 19 -11.55 -1.20 -10.73
CA PHE A 19 -10.58 -2.05 -10.07
C PHE A 19 -10.72 -1.91 -8.56
N GLU A 20 -10.32 -2.96 -7.84
CA GLU A 20 -10.21 -2.94 -6.39
C GLU A 20 -9.20 -4.00 -5.95
N GLY A 21 -8.24 -3.60 -5.13
CA GLY A 21 -7.16 -4.47 -4.66
C GLY A 21 -6.70 -4.11 -3.25
N TRP A 22 -6.21 -5.11 -2.54
CA TRP A 22 -5.67 -4.97 -1.19
C TRP A 22 -4.19 -5.30 -1.22
N TYR A 23 -3.34 -4.38 -0.77
CA TYR A 23 -1.89 -4.56 -0.78
C TYR A 23 -1.43 -5.00 0.60
N PHE A 24 -1.12 -6.29 0.74
CA PHE A 24 -0.56 -6.88 1.95
C PHE A 24 0.94 -7.00 1.79
N LYS A 25 1.74 -6.15 2.44
CA LYS A 25 3.21 -6.25 2.46
C LYS A 25 3.69 -6.81 3.79
N GLN A 26 4.67 -7.72 3.74
CA GLN A 26 5.36 -8.28 4.90
C GLN A 26 6.86 -8.38 4.61
N ILE A 27 7.66 -8.35 5.66
CA ILE A 27 9.10 -8.62 5.59
C ILE A 27 9.37 -9.90 6.37
N SER A 28 10.16 -10.81 5.82
CA SER A 28 10.74 -11.93 6.54
C SER A 28 12.15 -11.51 6.93
N GLU A 29 12.35 -11.06 8.17
CA GLU A 29 13.65 -10.55 8.62
C GLU A 29 14.71 -11.65 8.58
N SER A 30 14.32 -12.90 8.89
CA SER A 30 15.23 -14.06 8.88
C SER A 30 15.82 -14.39 7.50
N THR A 31 15.12 -14.06 6.42
CA THR A 31 15.58 -14.31 5.04
C THR A 31 15.96 -13.03 4.30
N ASP A 32 15.82 -11.87 4.94
CA ASP A 32 16.00 -10.56 4.33
C ASP A 32 15.14 -10.39 3.05
N GLN A 33 13.90 -10.89 3.10
CA GLN A 33 12.97 -10.85 1.96
C GLN A 33 11.70 -10.06 2.29
N SER A 34 11.41 -9.05 1.48
CA SER A 34 10.10 -8.43 1.34
C SER A 34 9.19 -9.28 0.44
N ILE A 35 7.94 -9.45 0.83
CA ILE A 35 6.90 -10.01 -0.03
C ILE A 35 5.63 -9.18 0.09
N ALA A 36 4.95 -8.94 -1.03
CA ALA A 36 3.59 -8.42 -0.99
C ALA A 36 2.64 -9.26 -1.84
N PHE A 37 1.44 -9.45 -1.31
CA PHE A 37 0.31 -10.09 -1.97
C PHE A 37 -0.78 -9.07 -2.22
N ILE A 38 -1.27 -9.04 -3.46
CA ILE A 38 -2.28 -8.10 -3.92
C ILE A 38 -3.44 -8.88 -4.54
N PRO A 39 -4.36 -9.44 -3.72
CA PRO A 39 -5.64 -9.92 -4.22
C PRO A 39 -6.47 -8.75 -4.77
N GLY A 40 -7.19 -8.96 -5.86
CA GLY A 40 -8.05 -7.94 -6.42
C GLY A 40 -8.92 -8.40 -7.57
N VAL A 41 -9.70 -7.45 -8.08
CA VAL A 41 -10.53 -7.60 -9.28
C VAL A 41 -10.27 -6.47 -10.26
N SER A 42 -10.30 -6.81 -11.55
CA SER A 42 -10.35 -5.87 -12.65
C SER A 42 -11.63 -6.15 -13.43
N LEU A 43 -12.55 -5.20 -13.39
CA LEU A 43 -13.87 -5.28 -14.02
C LEU A 43 -13.88 -4.34 -15.23
N ASN A 44 -13.49 -4.87 -16.38
CA ASN A 44 -13.60 -4.18 -17.65
C ASN A 44 -14.51 -4.99 -18.61
N PRO A 45 -15.07 -4.37 -19.67
CA PRO A 45 -16.04 -5.05 -20.53
C PRO A 45 -15.50 -6.25 -21.32
N ASN A 46 -14.20 -6.31 -21.57
CA ASN A 46 -13.60 -7.28 -22.50
C ASN A 46 -12.90 -8.44 -21.78
N ASP A 47 -12.38 -8.19 -20.59
CA ASP A 47 -11.54 -9.10 -19.82
C ASP A 47 -11.78 -8.95 -18.30
N PRO A 48 -13.02 -9.13 -17.79
CA PRO A 48 -13.28 -9.09 -16.37
C PRO A 48 -12.63 -10.32 -15.70
N HIS A 49 -11.79 -10.08 -14.69
CA HIS A 49 -11.11 -11.17 -13.99
C HIS A 49 -10.77 -10.82 -12.54
N ALA A 50 -10.59 -11.86 -11.74
CA ALA A 50 -9.95 -11.76 -10.44
C ALA A 50 -8.46 -12.06 -10.58
N PHE A 51 -7.66 -11.56 -9.65
CA PHE A 51 -6.23 -11.81 -9.66
C PHE A 51 -5.64 -11.85 -8.26
N VAL A 52 -4.50 -12.53 -8.14
CA VAL A 52 -3.55 -12.32 -7.04
C VAL A 52 -2.24 -11.93 -7.69
N GLN A 53 -1.77 -10.72 -7.41
CA GLN A 53 -0.46 -10.26 -7.85
C GLN A 53 0.52 -10.39 -6.69
N VAL A 54 1.74 -10.86 -6.96
CA VAL A 54 2.76 -11.10 -5.95
C VAL A 54 4.03 -10.37 -6.35
N ILE A 55 4.65 -9.69 -5.41
CA ILE A 55 6.00 -9.13 -5.57
C ILE A 55 6.88 -9.65 -4.44
N VAL A 56 8.08 -10.11 -4.78
CA VAL A 56 9.11 -10.56 -3.83
C VAL A 56 10.36 -9.73 -4.07
N ALA A 57 11.10 -9.36 -3.03
CA ALA A 57 12.41 -8.70 -3.13
C ALA A 57 13.28 -9.09 -1.93
N ALA A 58 14.60 -9.23 -2.01
CA ALA A 58 15.50 -9.01 -3.16
C ALA A 58 16.12 -10.34 -3.65
N PRO A 59 16.22 -10.59 -4.98
CA PRO A 59 15.97 -9.66 -6.08
C PRO A 59 14.49 -9.46 -6.37
N VAL A 60 14.13 -8.32 -6.97
CA VAL A 60 12.72 -8.03 -7.28
C VAL A 60 12.16 -8.97 -8.36
N LYS A 61 11.10 -9.70 -8.02
CA LYS A 61 10.33 -10.55 -8.95
C LYS A 61 8.84 -10.31 -8.79
N THR A 62 8.13 -10.28 -9.90
CA THR A 62 6.69 -10.01 -9.92
C THR A 62 5.94 -11.13 -10.64
N PHE A 63 4.75 -11.45 -10.11
CA PHE A 63 3.90 -12.54 -10.59
C PHE A 63 2.45 -12.06 -10.65
N TYR A 64 1.69 -12.56 -11.62
CA TYR A 64 0.29 -12.19 -11.81
C TYR A 64 -0.54 -13.45 -12.06
N PHE A 65 -1.23 -13.93 -11.02
CA PHE A 65 -2.06 -15.12 -11.07
C PHE A 65 -3.49 -14.72 -11.41
N ARG A 66 -3.99 -15.19 -12.56
CA ARG A 66 -5.33 -14.85 -13.06
C ARG A 66 -6.35 -15.91 -12.69
N TYR A 67 -7.54 -15.45 -12.34
CA TYR A 67 -8.68 -16.29 -12.02
C TYR A 67 -9.94 -15.79 -12.74
N PRO A 68 -10.86 -16.68 -13.10
CA PRO A 68 -12.19 -16.27 -13.56
C PRO A 68 -12.88 -15.44 -12.47
N ILE A 69 -13.70 -14.46 -12.86
CA ILE A 69 -14.28 -13.52 -11.90
C ILE A 69 -15.19 -14.20 -10.87
N GLU A 70 -15.78 -15.34 -11.23
CA GLU A 70 -16.63 -16.18 -10.39
C GLU A 70 -15.85 -16.81 -9.22
N ALA A 71 -14.51 -16.89 -9.32
CA ALA A 71 -13.67 -17.37 -8.24
C ALA A 71 -13.46 -16.32 -7.14
N PHE A 72 -13.87 -15.06 -7.35
CA PHE A 72 -13.79 -13.99 -6.36
C PHE A 72 -15.03 -13.97 -5.47
N ALA A 73 -14.81 -14.01 -4.16
CA ALA A 73 -15.86 -13.85 -3.15
C ALA A 73 -15.36 -12.96 -2.01
N THR A 74 -16.30 -12.29 -1.33
CA THR A 74 -15.98 -11.50 -0.13
C THR A 74 -17.03 -11.69 0.95
N THR A 75 -16.58 -11.63 2.20
CA THR A 75 -17.44 -11.55 3.39
C THR A 75 -17.15 -10.23 4.11
N SER A 76 -18.17 -9.60 4.68
CA SER A 76 -17.99 -8.31 5.39
C SER A 76 -17.74 -8.46 6.89
N SER A 77 -18.21 -9.55 7.51
CA SER A 77 -18.05 -9.78 8.95
C SER A 77 -17.99 -11.29 9.26
N PRO A 78 -16.82 -11.83 9.65
CA PRO A 78 -15.51 -11.17 9.57
C PRO A 78 -15.15 -10.84 8.11
N PHE A 79 -14.32 -9.82 7.90
CA PHE A 79 -13.83 -9.49 6.58
C PHE A 79 -12.98 -10.62 6.00
N SER A 80 -13.26 -11.02 4.76
CA SER A 80 -12.34 -11.81 3.97
C SER A 80 -12.52 -11.57 2.46
N VAL A 81 -11.44 -11.77 1.72
CA VAL A 81 -11.42 -11.91 0.26
C VAL A 81 -10.94 -13.31 -0.07
N SER A 82 -11.69 -14.02 -0.89
CA SER A 82 -11.30 -15.33 -1.42
C SER A 82 -11.18 -15.27 -2.95
N ILE A 83 -10.11 -15.84 -3.49
CA ILE A 83 -9.87 -15.96 -4.93
C ILE A 83 -9.40 -17.39 -5.21
N GLY A 84 -10.31 -18.23 -5.71
CA GLY A 84 -10.04 -19.67 -5.85
C GLY A 84 -9.67 -20.30 -4.50
N PRO A 85 -8.51 -20.98 -4.38
CA PRO A 85 -8.08 -21.59 -3.11
C PRO A 85 -7.45 -20.60 -2.11
N ASN A 86 -7.33 -19.33 -2.47
CA ASN A 86 -6.61 -18.33 -1.69
C ASN A 86 -7.58 -17.52 -0.82
N THR A 87 -7.16 -17.16 0.38
CA THR A 87 -7.95 -16.35 1.33
C THR A 87 -7.08 -15.30 1.98
N PHE A 88 -7.61 -14.08 2.06
CA PHE A 88 -6.97 -12.91 2.65
C PHE A 88 -7.95 -12.25 3.64
N SER A 89 -7.51 -11.99 4.87
CA SER A 89 -8.35 -11.38 5.90
C SER A 89 -7.54 -10.50 6.84
N GLU A 90 -8.21 -9.91 7.81
CA GLU A 90 -7.57 -9.15 8.89
C GLU A 90 -6.69 -10.00 9.82
N ARG A 91 -6.84 -11.33 9.75
CA ARG A 91 -6.17 -12.26 10.68
C ARG A 91 -5.18 -13.20 9.99
N GLN A 92 -5.31 -13.39 8.68
CA GLN A 92 -4.46 -14.34 7.98
C GLN A 92 -4.40 -14.11 6.47
N ILE A 93 -3.34 -14.66 5.89
CA ILE A 93 -3.25 -15.02 4.47
C ILE A 93 -3.13 -16.54 4.40
N SER A 94 -3.85 -17.18 3.48
CA SER A 94 -3.68 -18.58 3.11
C SER A 94 -3.65 -18.66 1.60
N ILE A 95 -2.55 -19.15 1.03
CA ILE A 95 -2.33 -19.15 -0.42
C ILE A 95 -1.90 -20.52 -0.94
N ASP A 96 -2.35 -20.82 -2.15
CA ASP A 96 -1.89 -21.91 -3.01
C ASP A 96 -1.94 -21.40 -4.47
N LEU A 97 -0.91 -20.66 -4.85
CA LEU A 97 -0.79 -19.98 -6.14
C LEU A 97 0.17 -20.76 -7.02
N SER A 98 -0.29 -21.22 -8.18
CA SER A 98 0.53 -21.97 -9.15
C SER A 98 0.38 -21.38 -10.56
N HIS A 99 1.48 -20.98 -11.19
CA HIS A 99 1.49 -20.55 -12.59
C HIS A 99 2.90 -20.60 -13.18
N ASN A 100 3.04 -21.14 -14.40
CA ASN A 100 4.29 -21.18 -15.18
C ASN A 100 5.53 -21.66 -14.37
N GLY A 101 5.39 -22.76 -13.64
CA GLY A 101 6.48 -23.33 -12.84
C GLY A 101 6.83 -22.54 -11.57
N THR A 102 6.08 -21.47 -11.25
CA THR A 102 6.16 -20.76 -9.98
C THR A 102 5.03 -21.19 -9.06
N HIS A 103 5.37 -21.51 -7.81
CA HIS A 103 4.47 -21.93 -6.76
C HIS A 103 4.67 -21.10 -5.50
N PHE A 104 3.56 -20.59 -4.93
CA PHE A 104 3.52 -20.05 -3.59
C PHE A 104 2.50 -20.84 -2.77
N LYS A 105 2.93 -21.40 -1.64
CA LYS A 105 2.03 -22.11 -0.74
C LYS A 105 2.37 -21.85 0.71
N GLY A 106 1.38 -21.50 1.51
CA GLY A 106 1.61 -21.26 2.92
C GLY A 106 0.51 -20.47 3.59
N LYS A 107 0.75 -20.17 4.86
CA LYS A 107 -0.15 -19.40 5.72
C LYS A 107 0.64 -18.40 6.54
N LEU A 108 0.09 -17.21 6.64
CA LEU A 108 0.53 -16.15 7.54
C LEU A 108 -0.62 -15.81 8.48
N HIS A 109 -0.29 -15.50 9.72
CA HIS A 109 -1.22 -15.07 10.76
C HIS A 109 -0.82 -13.68 11.23
N PHE A 110 -1.81 -12.84 11.49
CA PHE A 110 -1.61 -11.44 11.87
C PHE A 110 -2.06 -11.17 13.29
N SER A 111 -1.30 -10.34 13.99
CA SER A 111 -1.79 -9.68 15.20
C SER A 111 -2.86 -8.64 14.86
N SER A 112 -3.40 -7.99 15.90
CA SER A 112 -4.23 -6.81 15.71
C SER A 112 -3.51 -5.73 14.90
N PHE A 113 -4.26 -5.06 14.02
CA PHE A 113 -3.76 -3.98 13.19
C PHE A 113 -3.58 -2.69 13.99
N GLN A 114 -2.43 -2.05 13.82
CA GLN A 114 -2.21 -0.68 14.25
C GLN A 114 -2.84 0.26 13.20
N THR A 115 -4.03 0.75 13.49
CA THR A 115 -4.80 1.58 12.56
C THR A 115 -4.48 3.07 12.74
N ILE A 116 -4.91 3.88 11.77
CA ILE A 116 -4.86 5.34 11.88
C ILE A 116 -6.07 5.88 12.65
N ASN A 117 -5.93 7.05 13.28
CA ASN A 117 -7.03 7.72 13.97
C ASN A 117 -8.14 8.12 12.99
N ARG A 118 -9.40 7.82 13.34
CA ARG A 118 -10.57 8.10 12.51
C ARG A 118 -11.54 9.04 13.24
N SER A 119 -12.25 9.84 12.47
CA SER A 119 -13.37 10.67 12.95
C SER A 119 -14.39 10.85 11.83
N THR A 120 -15.53 11.47 12.12
CA THR A 120 -16.55 11.72 11.10
C THR A 120 -16.02 12.53 9.91
N PHE A 121 -15.11 13.48 10.15
CA PHE A 121 -14.50 14.27 9.08
C PHE A 121 -13.27 13.61 8.45
N GLN A 122 -12.73 12.57 9.11
CA GLN A 122 -11.55 11.84 8.67
C GLN A 122 -11.78 10.34 8.85
N PRO A 123 -12.71 9.72 8.09
CA PRO A 123 -13.11 8.34 8.30
C PRO A 123 -12.00 7.35 7.90
N ASN A 124 -11.09 7.79 7.02
CA ASN A 124 -9.90 7.07 6.61
C ASN A 124 -8.80 8.08 6.20
N ILE A 125 -7.71 7.57 5.60
CA ILE A 125 -6.54 8.37 5.22
C ILE A 125 -6.85 9.49 4.21
N MET A 126 -7.95 9.40 3.45
CA MET A 126 -8.34 10.44 2.51
C MET A 126 -9.05 11.63 3.18
N GLY A 127 -9.31 11.58 4.49
CA GLY A 127 -10.03 12.66 5.16
C GLY A 127 -11.42 12.86 4.54
N PHE A 128 -11.86 14.12 4.41
CA PHE A 128 -13.14 14.41 3.77
C PHE A 128 -13.16 14.09 2.27
N PHE A 129 -12.00 13.91 1.60
CA PHE A 129 -11.97 13.49 0.20
C PHE A 129 -12.57 12.10 0.00
N SER A 130 -12.64 11.26 1.05
CA SER A 130 -13.32 9.96 0.96
C SER A 130 -14.78 10.09 0.54
N TYR A 131 -15.43 11.20 0.88
CA TYR A 131 -16.84 11.49 0.58
C TYR A 131 -17.05 12.06 -0.82
N LEU A 132 -16.00 12.56 -1.47
CA LEU A 132 -16.15 13.13 -2.81
C LEU A 132 -16.47 12.03 -3.84
N PRO A 133 -17.49 12.24 -4.68
CA PRO A 133 -17.75 11.38 -5.83
C PRO A 133 -16.74 11.67 -6.95
N GLY A 134 -16.59 10.72 -7.89
CA GLY A 134 -15.82 10.95 -9.12
C GLY A 134 -14.29 10.93 -9.00
N MET A 135 -13.74 10.65 -7.82
CA MET A 135 -12.30 10.40 -7.69
C MET A 135 -11.89 9.15 -8.47
N ARG A 136 -10.84 9.27 -9.30
CA ARG A 136 -10.35 8.18 -10.14
C ARG A 136 -9.77 7.02 -9.33
N CYS A 137 -9.07 7.31 -8.25
CA CYS A 137 -8.58 6.32 -7.28
C CYS A 137 -8.96 6.78 -5.88
N LYS A 138 -9.46 5.85 -5.07
CA LYS A 138 -9.61 6.01 -3.64
C LYS A 138 -8.64 5.07 -2.94
N HIS A 139 -8.13 5.54 -1.81
CA HIS A 139 -7.03 4.93 -1.09
C HIS A 139 -7.43 4.74 0.37
N GLY A 140 -7.03 3.62 0.97
CA GLY A 140 -7.34 3.27 2.34
C GLY A 140 -6.17 2.60 3.03
N VAL A 141 -5.61 3.27 4.04
CA VAL A 141 -4.66 2.63 4.97
C VAL A 141 -5.44 1.83 6.01
N LEU A 142 -5.20 0.53 6.04
CA LEU A 142 -5.91 -0.41 6.90
C LEU A 142 -5.07 -0.76 8.13
N SER A 143 -3.77 -0.95 7.95
CA SER A 143 -2.80 -1.21 9.01
C SER A 143 -1.49 -0.52 8.73
N MET A 144 -1.09 0.42 9.60
CA MET A 144 0.25 1.00 9.59
C MET A 144 1.30 -0.03 10.03
N ASN A 145 0.94 -0.93 10.94
CA ASN A 145 1.82 -1.98 11.44
C ASN A 145 1.02 -3.15 12.03
N HIS A 146 1.52 -4.37 11.91
CA HIS A 146 1.05 -5.55 12.64
C HIS A 146 2.13 -6.61 12.64
N TYR A 147 2.08 -7.54 13.60
CA TYR A 147 2.99 -8.69 13.62
C TYR A 147 2.50 -9.79 12.70
N VAL A 148 3.45 -10.47 12.06
CA VAL A 148 3.25 -11.53 11.08
C VAL A 148 3.97 -12.79 11.57
N ASN A 149 3.25 -13.90 11.60
CA ASN A 149 3.77 -15.21 11.98
C ASN A 149 3.37 -16.26 10.95
N GLY A 150 4.25 -17.24 10.69
CA GLY A 150 3.96 -18.36 9.80
C GLY A 150 5.02 -18.53 8.71
N SER A 151 4.62 -19.04 7.55
CA SER A 151 5.58 -19.29 6.47
C SER A 151 4.92 -19.37 5.11
N ILE A 152 5.64 -18.90 4.10
CA ILE A 152 5.32 -19.09 2.69
C ILE A 152 6.45 -19.89 2.04
N ASN A 153 6.12 -21.02 1.43
CA ASN A 153 7.02 -21.68 0.51
C ASN A 153 6.87 -21.04 -0.87
N TYR A 154 7.96 -20.45 -1.36
CA TYR A 154 8.10 -19.91 -2.71
C TYR A 154 9.05 -20.83 -3.50
N ASN A 155 8.48 -21.72 -4.32
CA ASN A 155 9.17 -22.82 -5.00
C ASN A 155 9.94 -23.76 -4.05
N HIS A 156 11.23 -23.49 -3.86
CA HIS A 156 12.11 -24.25 -2.98
C HIS A 156 12.68 -23.38 -1.85
N VAL A 157 12.26 -22.12 -1.77
CA VAL A 157 12.67 -21.15 -0.76
C VAL A 157 11.57 -21.03 0.28
N LEU A 158 11.88 -21.35 1.52
CA LEU A 158 10.97 -21.15 2.64
C LEU A 158 11.19 -19.75 3.23
N LEU A 159 10.19 -18.89 3.12
CA LEU A 159 10.14 -17.63 3.84
C LEU A 159 9.47 -17.88 5.19
N THR A 160 10.18 -17.60 6.28
CA THR A 160 9.67 -17.78 7.64
C THR A 160 9.42 -16.42 8.29
N PHE A 161 8.26 -16.29 8.92
CA PHE A 161 7.85 -15.09 9.61
C PHE A 161 7.68 -15.37 11.09
N LYS A 162 8.38 -14.61 11.93
CA LYS A 162 8.33 -14.79 13.39
C LYS A 162 8.35 -13.44 14.10
N ASP A 163 7.16 -12.97 14.44
CA ASP A 163 6.94 -11.62 14.97
C ASP A 163 7.57 -10.53 14.08
N ASP A 164 7.66 -10.80 12.78
CA ASP A 164 8.05 -9.81 11.78
C ASP A 164 6.91 -8.84 11.53
N LYS A 165 7.13 -7.76 10.78
CA LYS A 165 6.10 -6.73 10.60
C LYS A 165 5.47 -6.73 9.22
N GLY A 166 4.18 -6.38 9.21
CA GLY A 166 3.37 -6.23 8.01
C GLY A 166 2.67 -4.87 7.94
N TYR A 167 2.31 -4.52 6.71
CA TYR A 167 1.58 -3.31 6.34
C TYR A 167 0.42 -3.68 5.42
N LEU A 168 -0.70 -2.96 5.55
CA LEU A 168 -1.89 -3.22 4.74
C LEU A 168 -2.57 -1.93 4.30
N GLU A 169 -2.74 -1.80 3.00
CA GLU A 169 -3.55 -0.76 2.37
C GLU A 169 -4.43 -1.33 1.26
N LYS A 170 -5.25 -0.46 0.67
CA LYS A 170 -6.20 -0.84 -0.34
C LYS A 170 -6.49 0.33 -1.26
N ASP A 171 -6.56 0.04 -2.55
CA ASP A 171 -6.98 0.96 -3.58
C ASP A 171 -8.19 0.46 -4.34
N TRP A 172 -9.05 1.40 -4.73
CA TRP A 172 -10.23 1.09 -5.54
C TRP A 172 -10.66 2.28 -6.38
N GLY A 173 -11.28 2.00 -7.53
CA GLY A 173 -11.77 3.04 -8.42
C GLY A 173 -11.63 2.66 -9.89
N TYR A 174 -11.14 3.61 -10.67
CA TYR A 174 -11.04 3.57 -12.13
C TYR A 174 -9.58 3.50 -12.60
N SER A 175 -8.71 4.42 -12.17
CA SER A 175 -7.30 4.47 -12.56
C SER A 175 -6.46 5.06 -11.45
N PHE A 176 -5.18 4.68 -11.40
CA PHE A 176 -4.19 5.38 -10.60
C PHE A 176 -3.93 6.81 -11.10
N PRO A 177 -3.38 7.70 -10.24
CA PRO A 177 -2.97 9.03 -10.65
C PRO A 177 -1.91 9.01 -11.76
N GLU A 178 -1.93 10.00 -12.65
CA GLU A 178 -0.98 10.07 -13.79
C GLU A 178 0.47 10.33 -13.36
N ARG A 179 0.64 10.97 -12.20
CA ARG A 179 1.93 11.25 -11.56
C ARG A 179 1.77 11.01 -10.07
N TYR A 180 2.66 10.23 -9.47
CA TYR A 180 2.68 10.07 -8.03
C TYR A 180 4.04 9.60 -7.47
N ILE A 181 4.23 9.85 -6.19
CA ILE A 181 5.21 9.22 -5.32
C ILE A 181 4.42 8.45 -4.26
N TRP A 182 4.78 7.20 -3.98
CA TRP A 182 4.31 6.45 -2.82
C TRP A 182 5.51 5.89 -2.07
N LEU A 183 5.52 6.07 -0.75
CA LEU A 183 6.57 5.66 0.17
C LEU A 183 5.93 4.97 1.37
N GLN A 184 6.49 3.83 1.77
CA GLN A 184 6.04 3.11 2.96
C GLN A 184 7.22 2.45 3.68
N ALA A 185 7.25 2.55 5.01
CA ALA A 185 8.15 1.77 5.85
C ALA A 185 7.60 1.61 7.28
N ASN A 186 7.87 0.47 7.91
CA ASN A 186 7.49 0.16 9.30
C ASN A 186 8.56 -0.62 10.08
N HIS A 187 9.77 -0.72 9.53
CA HIS A 187 10.91 -1.43 10.13
C HIS A 187 12.02 -0.44 10.47
N PHE A 188 11.87 0.23 11.61
CA PHE A 188 12.83 1.20 12.13
C PHE A 188 13.53 0.63 13.38
N PRO A 189 14.87 0.68 13.49
CA PRO A 189 15.61 0.03 14.56
C PRO A 189 15.55 0.78 15.90
N GLU A 190 15.50 2.11 15.89
CA GLU A 190 15.59 2.94 17.12
C GLU A 190 14.30 2.92 17.93
N ARG A 191 13.15 2.83 17.25
CA ARG A 191 11.83 2.90 17.88
C ARG A 191 10.76 2.30 16.98
N GLU A 192 9.72 1.73 17.58
CA GLU A 192 8.52 1.38 16.84
C GLU A 192 7.92 2.62 16.17
N ALA A 193 7.97 2.58 14.84
CA ALA A 193 7.44 3.61 13.97
C ALA A 193 6.92 3.00 12.67
N SER A 194 6.00 3.70 12.02
CA SER A 194 5.51 3.37 10.69
C SER A 194 5.12 4.64 9.95
N VAL A 195 5.44 4.69 8.67
CA VAL A 195 5.14 5.81 7.79
C VAL A 195 4.55 5.31 6.48
N MET A 196 3.52 6.00 6.02
CA MET A 196 3.11 6.01 4.63
C MET A 196 3.06 7.45 4.16
N ALA A 197 3.54 7.72 2.95
CA ALA A 197 3.38 9.00 2.27
C ALA A 197 3.04 8.78 0.80
N SER A 198 2.04 9.50 0.31
CA SER A 198 1.69 9.60 -1.09
C SER A 198 1.61 11.07 -1.49
N VAL A 199 2.22 11.43 -2.63
CA VAL A 199 2.08 12.73 -3.29
C VAL A 199 1.62 12.46 -4.72
N ALA A 200 0.50 13.01 -5.14
CA ALA A 200 -0.11 12.64 -6.43
C ALA A 200 -0.80 13.82 -7.12
N THR A 201 -0.82 13.81 -8.45
CA THR A 201 -1.65 14.73 -9.24
C THR A 201 -3.09 14.25 -9.23
N ILE A 202 -3.98 15.02 -8.62
CA ILE A 202 -5.40 14.72 -8.50
C ILE A 202 -6.17 15.54 -9.54
N PRO A 203 -6.91 14.89 -10.46
CA PRO A 203 -7.76 15.60 -11.41
C PRO A 203 -8.96 16.22 -10.69
N LEU A 204 -9.27 17.47 -11.01
CA LEU A 204 -10.43 18.20 -10.51
C LEU A 204 -11.17 18.84 -11.69
N LEU A 205 -12.19 18.15 -12.20
CA LEU A 205 -12.95 18.58 -13.39
C LEU A 205 -12.02 18.87 -14.59
N LYS A 206 -11.84 20.15 -14.93
CA LYS A 206 -10.99 20.63 -16.03
C LYS A 206 -9.57 21.04 -15.59
N THR A 207 -9.27 20.97 -14.29
CA THR A 207 -7.96 21.30 -13.73
C THR A 207 -7.37 20.09 -12.99
N SER A 208 -6.19 20.28 -12.39
CA SER A 208 -5.61 19.32 -11.46
C SER A 208 -4.88 20.07 -10.35
N PHE A 209 -4.64 19.39 -9.23
CA PHE A 209 -3.79 19.88 -8.15
C PHE A 209 -2.89 18.77 -7.63
N ILE A 210 -1.79 19.13 -6.96
CA ILE A 210 -0.92 18.16 -6.30
C ILE A 210 -1.44 17.93 -4.88
N GLY A 211 -2.00 16.75 -4.64
CA GLY A 211 -2.43 16.29 -3.34
C GLY A 211 -1.34 15.52 -2.62
N HIS A 212 -1.43 15.44 -1.29
CA HIS A 212 -0.61 14.56 -0.48
C HIS A 212 -1.41 13.95 0.67
N LEU A 213 -1.08 12.71 1.00
CA LEU A 213 -1.58 11.96 2.14
C LEU A 213 -0.36 11.35 2.83
N CYS A 214 -0.11 11.68 4.09
CA CYS A 214 0.97 11.10 4.85
C CYS A 214 0.55 10.88 6.29
N ASN A 215 0.92 9.73 6.83
CA ASN A 215 0.73 9.39 8.22
C ASN A 215 2.00 8.76 8.77
N LEU A 216 2.57 9.38 9.80
CA LEU A 216 3.67 8.84 10.59
C LEU A 216 3.13 8.48 11.97
N GLN A 217 3.30 7.24 12.39
CA GLN A 217 3.09 6.80 13.76
C GLN A 217 4.45 6.54 14.38
N VAL A 218 4.75 7.18 15.50
CA VAL A 218 5.99 6.95 16.24
C VAL A 218 5.71 7.06 17.73
N GLY A 219 6.07 6.03 18.49
CA GLY A 219 5.91 6.07 19.95
C GLY A 219 4.47 6.24 20.44
N GLY A 220 3.52 5.60 19.77
CA GLY A 220 2.08 5.68 20.10
C GLY A 220 1.43 7.01 19.72
N LYS A 221 2.13 7.93 19.06
CA LYS A 221 1.57 9.20 18.56
C LYS A 221 1.44 9.18 17.05
N GLU A 222 0.35 9.76 16.56
CA GLU A 222 0.10 9.93 15.13
C GLU A 222 0.38 11.38 14.69
N TYR A 223 1.15 11.51 13.60
CA TYR A 223 1.47 12.74 12.90
C TYR A 223 0.97 12.64 11.47
N ARG A 224 -0.16 13.29 11.21
CA ARG A 224 -0.82 13.27 9.90
C ARG A 224 -0.51 14.53 9.09
N PHE A 225 0.02 14.39 7.89
CA PHE A 225 0.23 15.48 6.95
C PHE A 225 -0.59 15.23 5.69
N ALA A 226 -1.66 16.00 5.48
CA ALA A 226 -2.54 15.79 4.34
C ALA A 226 -3.05 17.12 3.78
N THR A 227 -3.38 17.14 2.49
CA THR A 227 -3.94 18.32 1.81
C THR A 227 -5.16 18.89 2.54
N TYR A 228 -5.93 18.06 3.25
CA TYR A 228 -7.12 18.48 3.98
C TYR A 228 -6.88 18.99 5.41
N ASN A 229 -5.64 18.99 5.93
CA ASN A 229 -5.36 19.39 7.32
C ASN A 229 -4.32 20.51 7.47
N GLN A 230 -4.35 21.46 6.53
CA GLN A 230 -3.46 22.63 6.48
C GLN A 230 -1.97 22.28 6.32
N SER A 231 -1.67 21.04 5.94
CA SER A 231 -0.30 20.65 5.61
C SER A 231 0.11 21.16 4.24
N LYS A 232 1.41 21.42 4.06
CA LYS A 232 1.98 21.93 2.82
C LYS A 232 3.13 21.05 2.37
N ILE A 233 3.23 20.88 1.05
CA ILE A 233 4.40 20.30 0.40
C ILE A 233 5.43 21.42 0.23
N ILE A 234 6.61 21.24 0.81
CA ILE A 234 7.77 22.12 0.58
C ILE A 234 8.62 21.56 -0.55
N GLU A 235 8.74 20.24 -0.62
CA GLU A 235 9.49 19.53 -1.65
C GLU A 235 8.83 18.18 -1.95
N ALA A 236 8.79 17.81 -3.23
CA ALA A 236 8.41 16.48 -3.71
C ALA A 236 9.09 16.27 -5.08
N LYS A 237 10.19 15.53 -5.12
CA LYS A 237 10.98 15.33 -6.35
C LYS A 237 11.75 14.01 -6.34
N GLN A 238 12.06 13.50 -7.52
CA GLN A 238 13.06 12.44 -7.71
C GLN A 238 14.36 13.02 -8.30
N THR A 239 15.52 12.56 -7.85
CA THR A 239 16.83 12.86 -8.46
C THR A 239 17.65 11.58 -8.51
N GLY A 240 17.80 11.02 -9.70
CA GLY A 240 18.42 9.71 -9.90
C GLY A 240 17.68 8.63 -9.12
N ARG A 241 18.35 8.04 -8.12
CA ARG A 241 17.80 6.98 -7.25
C ARG A 241 17.22 7.50 -5.93
N HIS A 242 17.24 8.81 -5.71
CA HIS A 242 16.75 9.41 -4.48
C HIS A 242 15.42 10.09 -4.70
N VAL A 243 14.53 9.98 -3.71
CA VAL A 243 13.23 10.65 -3.67
C VAL A 243 13.19 11.50 -2.41
N TYR A 244 12.83 12.77 -2.57
CA TYR A 244 12.76 13.73 -1.48
C TYR A 244 11.31 14.21 -1.34
N VAL A 245 10.74 14.05 -0.15
CA VAL A 245 9.43 14.60 0.21
C VAL A 245 9.55 15.34 1.52
N THR A 246 9.26 16.64 1.52
CA THR A 246 9.24 17.48 2.72
C THR A 246 7.85 18.08 2.91
N LEU A 247 7.23 17.80 4.06
CA LEU A 247 5.89 18.25 4.44
C LEU A 247 5.96 19.11 5.70
N THR A 248 5.11 20.13 5.80
CA THR A 248 4.98 20.97 7.00
C THR A 248 3.55 21.08 7.47
N ARG A 249 3.34 21.21 8.79
CA ARG A 249 2.02 21.45 9.41
C ARG A 249 2.19 22.16 10.75
N GLY A 250 1.84 23.46 10.80
CA GLY A 250 2.11 24.28 11.98
C GLY A 250 3.61 24.29 12.31
N HIS A 251 3.98 23.89 13.52
CA HIS A 251 5.38 23.80 13.97
C HIS A 251 6.08 22.47 13.63
N LEU A 252 5.41 21.58 12.89
CA LEU A 252 5.95 20.29 12.50
C LEU A 252 6.53 20.35 11.09
N ARG A 253 7.69 19.72 10.89
CA ARG A 253 8.29 19.44 9.58
C ARG A 253 8.64 17.95 9.50
N LEU A 254 8.22 17.30 8.43
CA LEU A 254 8.52 15.90 8.14
C LEU A 254 9.34 15.84 6.86
N GLU A 255 10.51 15.23 6.92
CA GLU A 255 11.41 15.00 5.80
C GLU A 255 11.51 13.50 5.56
N LEU A 256 11.32 13.10 4.31
CA LEU A 256 11.41 11.73 3.84
C LEU A 256 12.44 11.69 2.72
N VAL A 257 13.50 10.92 2.90
CA VAL A 257 14.53 10.70 1.90
C VAL A 257 14.59 9.21 1.58
N ALA A 258 14.04 8.84 0.43
CA ALA A 258 14.01 7.46 -0.01
C ALA A 258 15.14 7.19 -1.01
N THR A 259 15.71 5.98 -0.97
CA THR A 259 16.72 5.52 -1.92
C THR A 259 16.27 4.21 -2.57
N LEU A 260 16.07 4.23 -3.88
CA LEU A 260 15.68 3.05 -4.66
C LEU A 260 16.89 2.13 -4.86
N THR A 261 16.79 0.86 -4.46
CA THR A 261 17.80 -0.19 -4.66
C THR A 261 17.54 -0.99 -5.94
N GLU A 262 16.33 -1.52 -6.05
CA GLU A 262 15.82 -2.27 -7.20
C GLU A 262 14.33 -1.96 -7.36
N ALA A 263 13.83 -2.08 -8.59
CA ALA A 263 12.40 -1.92 -8.89
C ALA A 263 11.94 -2.98 -9.89
N GLY A 264 10.76 -3.54 -9.65
CA GLY A 264 10.10 -4.52 -10.49
C GLY A 264 8.87 -3.94 -11.17
N ALA A 265 8.52 -4.50 -12.32
CA ALA A 265 7.34 -4.13 -13.08
C ALA A 265 6.08 -4.78 -12.48
N LEU A 266 5.12 -3.96 -12.06
CA LEU A 266 3.80 -4.39 -11.59
C LEU A 266 2.72 -3.91 -12.53
N LYS A 267 1.73 -4.76 -12.77
CA LYS A 267 0.51 -4.33 -13.46
C LYS A 267 -0.24 -3.34 -12.59
N ALA A 268 -0.75 -2.28 -13.23
CA ALA A 268 -1.52 -1.22 -12.59
C ALA A 268 -2.79 -0.90 -13.38
N PRO A 269 -3.83 -0.36 -12.70
CA PRO A 269 -5.10 -0.06 -13.33
C PRO A 269 -5.04 1.20 -14.21
N LEU A 270 -5.42 1.03 -15.47
CA LEU A 270 -5.72 2.08 -16.42
C LEU A 270 -7.12 1.85 -16.97
N ALA A 271 -8.04 2.76 -16.67
CA ALA A 271 -9.43 2.69 -17.09
C ALA A 271 -10.18 1.44 -16.62
N GLY A 272 -9.80 0.91 -15.45
CA GLY A 272 -10.33 -0.31 -14.84
C GLY A 272 -9.68 -1.60 -15.36
N GLU A 273 -8.77 -1.50 -16.34
CA GLU A 273 -7.99 -2.60 -16.88
C GLU A 273 -6.62 -2.65 -16.23
N MET A 274 -6.09 -3.84 -15.92
CA MET A 274 -4.70 -4.00 -15.44
C MET A 274 -3.70 -3.94 -16.61
N ALA A 275 -3.75 -2.84 -17.36
CA ALA A 275 -3.06 -2.64 -18.64
C ALA A 275 -1.83 -1.73 -18.54
N ASP A 276 -1.68 -0.96 -17.46
CA ASP A 276 -0.47 -0.15 -17.24
C ASP A 276 0.59 -0.94 -16.47
N THR A 277 1.83 -0.45 -16.49
CA THR A 277 2.94 -1.03 -15.71
C THR A 277 3.62 0.06 -14.90
N ILE A 278 3.58 -0.08 -13.58
CA ILE A 278 4.31 0.77 -12.64
C ILE A 278 5.59 0.05 -12.20
N LYS A 279 6.59 0.82 -11.80
CA LYS A 279 7.82 0.28 -11.20
C LYS A 279 7.72 0.45 -9.68
N GLU A 280 7.60 -0.66 -8.98
CA GLU A 280 7.63 -0.70 -7.51
C GLU A 280 8.96 -1.29 -7.03
N GLY A 281 9.61 -0.62 -6.09
CA GLY A 281 10.75 -1.15 -5.34
C GLY A 281 10.33 -1.57 -3.94
N LEU A 282 10.42 -2.86 -3.64
CA LEU A 282 10.18 -3.42 -2.29
C LEU A 282 11.44 -3.51 -1.42
N GLY A 283 12.62 -3.13 -1.94
CA GLY A 283 13.91 -3.27 -1.25
C GLY A 283 14.63 -1.95 -0.98
N GLY A 284 13.95 -0.81 -1.08
CA GLY A 284 14.57 0.51 -0.94
C GLY A 284 14.83 0.89 0.51
N LYS A 285 15.55 2.00 0.72
CA LYS A 285 15.72 2.61 2.05
C LYS A 285 14.84 3.83 2.21
N LEU A 286 14.39 4.11 3.43
CA LEU A 286 13.67 5.34 3.75
C LEU A 286 14.17 5.95 5.05
N MET A 287 14.83 7.09 4.94
CA MET A 287 15.18 7.96 6.06
C MET A 287 13.99 8.86 6.39
N VAL A 288 13.64 8.94 7.67
CA VAL A 288 12.55 9.76 8.18
C VAL A 288 13.08 10.70 9.24
N THR A 289 12.90 12.01 9.05
CA THR A 289 13.18 13.02 10.08
C THR A 289 11.92 13.81 10.39
N LEU A 290 11.46 13.76 11.63
CA LEU A 290 10.38 14.60 12.13
C LEU A 290 10.95 15.66 13.07
N LEU A 291 10.66 16.92 12.78
CA LEU A 291 11.04 18.07 13.59
C LEU A 291 9.81 18.74 14.19
N LYS A 292 9.96 19.31 15.38
CA LYS A 292 8.99 20.19 16.04
C LYS A 292 9.71 21.44 16.55
N HIS A 293 9.36 22.61 16.05
CA HIS A 293 10.10 23.86 16.30
C HIS A 293 11.60 23.72 15.99
N GLU A 294 11.92 23.15 14.82
CA GLU A 294 13.30 22.85 14.37
C GLU A 294 14.10 21.86 15.23
N ALA A 295 13.57 21.40 16.37
CA ALA A 295 14.17 20.30 17.13
C ALA A 295 13.75 18.95 16.54
N ILE A 296 14.71 18.07 16.28
CA ILE A 296 14.46 16.70 15.83
C ILE A 296 13.80 15.92 16.97
N ILE A 297 12.62 15.37 16.71
CA ILE A 297 11.87 14.52 17.65
C ILE A 297 11.78 13.06 17.20
N PHE A 298 12.16 12.77 15.95
CA PHE A 298 12.38 11.42 15.44
C PHE A 298 13.33 11.49 14.24
N HIS A 299 14.30 10.59 14.20
CA HIS A 299 15.23 10.42 13.08
C HIS A 299 15.62 8.95 13.01
N SER A 300 15.38 8.29 11.88
CA SER A 300 15.60 6.85 11.71
C SER A 300 15.58 6.45 10.24
N GLU A 301 16.33 5.41 9.88
CA GLU A 301 16.33 4.79 8.55
C GLU A 301 15.73 3.39 8.61
N SER A 302 14.77 3.11 7.72
CA SER A 302 14.31 1.75 7.44
C SER A 302 15.04 1.19 6.22
N ALA A 303 15.51 -0.06 6.32
CA ALA A 303 16.08 -0.81 5.20
C ALA A 303 15.02 -1.46 4.28
N TYR A 304 13.75 -1.44 4.69
CA TYR A 304 12.65 -2.17 4.03
C TYR A 304 11.55 -1.25 3.52
N ALA A 305 11.91 -0.27 2.69
CA ALA A 305 10.98 0.69 2.13
C ALA A 305 10.29 0.15 0.88
N GLY A 306 8.96 0.32 0.83
CA GLY A 306 8.18 0.31 -0.40
C GLY A 306 8.31 1.68 -1.05
N ILE A 307 8.72 1.72 -2.32
CA ILE A 307 8.94 2.96 -3.06
C ILE A 307 8.35 2.81 -4.47
N GLU A 308 7.42 3.70 -4.81
CA GLU A 308 6.91 3.85 -6.17
C GLU A 308 7.05 5.30 -6.61
N VAL A 309 7.55 5.50 -7.82
CA VAL A 309 7.60 6.84 -8.43
C VAL A 309 7.17 6.77 -9.89
N VAL A 310 6.17 7.56 -10.23
CA VAL A 310 5.65 7.71 -11.58
C VAL A 310 5.69 9.18 -11.95
N LYS A 311 6.61 9.53 -12.88
CA LYS A 311 6.70 10.84 -13.53
C LYS A 311 6.82 12.03 -12.54
N PHE A 312 7.64 11.90 -11.50
CA PHE A 312 7.90 12.95 -10.49
C PHE A 312 9.35 13.43 -10.48
#